data_AF-A0A965A5G1-F1
#
_entry.id   AF-A0A965A5G1-F1
#
_cell.length_a   1.000
_cell.length_b   1.000
_cell.length_c   1.000
_cell.angle_alpha   90.00
_cell.angle_beta   90.00
_cell.angle_gamma   90.00
#
_symmetry.space_group_name_H-M   'P 1'
#
loop_
_entity.id
_entity.type
_entity.pdbx_description
1 polymer ?
#
loop_
_entity_poly.entity_id
_entity_poly.type
_entity_poly.pdbx_seq_one_letter_code
_entity_poly.pdbx_strand_id
1 'polypeptide(L)'
;LLREKEGLALINGTDGMLGMLLLAITDLYELCTLADIATALSVESLLGTDQVFAPEMHEPLRSHPGQVASAANIFALLKNSPLVASHRTDDTRVQDAYSLRCAPQVAGAVRDTLAHAMNVAQRELAAMIDNPVVTKTGEIRSNGNFHGAPVGYVLDFLAIATCDLGSISERRTDRMLDSNRSMGLPAFLAFNAGVDSGLMIAQYTQASMVSENKRLAVPASVDSIPSSAMQEDHVSMGWNAARKLRLAINNLRRILAIEILTATRAIDFRAPLTASPALMNVHAEVRKLVGRPGPDKLLADEMKLVENLAKSLSMRRAAELITGPLN
;
A
#
# COMPACT_ATOMS: atom_id res chain seq x y z
N LEU A 1 34.51 0.53 -28.54
CA LEU A 1 34.91 -0.89 -28.38
C LEU A 1 35.27 -1.08 -26.91
N LEU A 2 34.72 -2.11 -26.27
CA LEU A 2 35.04 -2.47 -24.88
C LEU A 2 36.42 -3.12 -24.82
N ARG A 3 37.13 -2.93 -23.70
CA ARG A 3 38.41 -3.57 -23.37
C ARG A 3 38.21 -4.81 -22.49
N GLU A 4 39.31 -5.45 -22.14
CA GLU A 4 39.32 -6.62 -21.25
C GLU A 4 38.53 -6.34 -19.97
N LYS A 5 37.70 -7.31 -19.56
CA LYS A 5 36.79 -7.26 -18.39
C LYS A 5 35.61 -6.28 -18.49
N GLU A 6 35.70 -5.19 -19.24
CA GLU A 6 34.67 -4.14 -19.27
C GLU A 6 33.27 -4.68 -19.63
N GLY A 7 33.18 -5.63 -20.58
CA GLY A 7 31.91 -6.26 -20.94
C GLY A 7 31.27 -7.06 -19.81
N LEU A 8 32.08 -7.81 -19.06
CA LEU A 8 31.58 -8.60 -17.92
C LEU A 8 31.19 -7.69 -16.76
N ALA A 9 32.02 -6.68 -16.47
CA ALA A 9 31.76 -5.71 -15.41
C ALA A 9 30.46 -4.92 -15.59
N LEU A 10 29.97 -4.77 -16.83
CA LEU A 10 28.72 -4.09 -17.13
C LEU A 10 27.47 -4.95 -16.91
N ILE A 11 27.59 -6.28 -16.98
CA ILE A 11 26.43 -7.19 -16.99
C ILE A 11 26.38 -8.15 -15.81
N ASN A 12 27.49 -8.33 -15.11
CA ASN A 12 27.62 -9.29 -14.04
C ASN A 12 27.40 -8.62 -12.68
N GLY A 13 26.16 -8.70 -12.20
CA GLY A 13 25.78 -8.08 -10.94
C GLY A 13 24.29 -8.13 -10.69
N THR A 14 23.88 -7.47 -9.61
CA THR A 14 22.52 -7.38 -9.12
C THR A 14 21.85 -6.03 -9.45
N ASP A 15 22.51 -5.16 -10.23
CA ASP A 15 22.08 -3.78 -10.51
C ASP A 15 20.62 -3.68 -10.96
N GLY A 16 20.19 -4.58 -11.86
CA GLY A 16 18.82 -4.57 -12.37
C GLY A 16 17.77 -4.84 -11.27
N MET A 17 17.98 -5.87 -10.46
CA MET A 17 17.04 -6.20 -9.36
C MET A 17 17.12 -5.18 -8.22
N LEU A 18 18.31 -4.63 -7.94
CA LEU A 18 18.49 -3.54 -6.99
C LEU A 18 17.75 -2.28 -7.44
N GLY A 19 17.87 -1.89 -8.71
CA GLY A 19 17.12 -0.76 -9.27
C GLY A 19 15.61 -0.92 -9.11
N MET A 20 15.08 -2.13 -9.38
CA MET A 20 13.67 -2.44 -9.15
C MET A 20 13.28 -2.38 -7.67
N LEU A 21 14.15 -2.84 -6.76
CA LEU A 21 13.93 -2.76 -5.31
C LEU A 21 13.85 -1.30 -4.85
N LEU A 22 14.76 -0.43 -5.29
CA LEU A 22 14.76 0.99 -4.93
C LEU A 22 13.50 1.72 -5.41
N LEU A 23 13.06 1.43 -6.64
CA LEU A 23 11.79 1.95 -7.16
C LEU A 23 10.59 1.41 -6.35
N ALA A 24 10.61 0.13 -5.98
CA ALA A 24 9.56 -0.48 -5.17
C ALA A 24 9.47 0.13 -3.77
N ILE A 25 10.61 0.34 -3.11
CA ILE A 25 10.68 0.98 -1.80
C ILE A 25 10.10 2.40 -1.88
N THR A 26 10.50 3.18 -2.89
CA THR A 26 10.02 4.56 -3.09
C THR A 26 8.50 4.60 -3.24
N ASP A 27 7.93 3.78 -4.15
CA ASP A 27 6.49 3.71 -4.35
C ASP A 27 5.74 3.26 -3.08
N LEU A 28 6.26 2.26 -2.37
CA LEU A 28 5.60 1.70 -1.20
C LEU A 28 5.62 2.63 0.01
N TYR A 29 6.64 3.47 0.18
CA TYR A 29 6.61 4.54 1.19
C TYR A 29 5.43 5.49 0.96
N GLU A 30 5.21 5.93 -0.28
CA GLU A 30 4.08 6.81 -0.60
C GLU A 30 2.73 6.09 -0.44
N LEU A 31 2.62 4.84 -0.91
CA LEU A 31 1.39 4.05 -0.79
C LEU A 31 1.07 3.70 0.66
N CYS A 32 2.08 3.57 1.52
CA CYS A 32 1.90 3.36 2.94
C CYS A 32 1.15 4.53 3.59
N THR A 33 1.59 5.78 3.36
CA THR A 33 0.89 6.96 3.87
C THR A 33 -0.50 7.10 3.23
N LEU A 34 -0.63 6.80 1.93
CA LEU A 34 -1.93 6.80 1.25
C LEU A 34 -2.90 5.76 1.86
N ALA A 35 -2.40 4.61 2.29
CA ALA A 35 -3.20 3.59 2.95
C ALA A 35 -3.71 4.05 4.33
N ASP A 36 -2.94 4.85 5.07
CA ASP A 36 -3.40 5.46 6.31
C ASP A 36 -4.52 6.48 6.04
N ILE A 37 -4.39 7.29 4.99
CA ILE A 37 -5.43 8.25 4.54
C ILE A 37 -6.71 7.50 4.14
N ALA A 38 -6.58 6.45 3.32
CA ALA A 38 -7.71 5.63 2.90
C ALA A 38 -8.40 4.97 4.11
N THR A 39 -7.60 4.44 5.04
CA THR A 39 -8.10 3.87 6.30
C THR A 39 -8.87 4.90 7.11
N ALA A 40 -8.34 6.11 7.29
CA ALA A 40 -8.99 7.13 8.10
C ALA A 40 -10.32 7.60 7.47
N LEU A 41 -10.37 7.77 6.14
CA LEU A 41 -11.64 8.00 5.42
C LEU A 41 -12.64 6.86 5.65
N SER A 42 -12.18 5.61 5.58
CA SER A 42 -13.00 4.41 5.81
C SER A 42 -13.48 4.28 7.26
N VAL A 43 -12.68 4.69 8.23
CA VAL A 43 -13.09 4.75 9.64
C VAL A 43 -14.26 5.72 9.77
N GLU A 44 -14.14 6.96 9.30
CA GLU A 44 -15.23 7.93 9.43
C GLU A 44 -16.47 7.55 8.63
N SER A 45 -16.31 7.04 7.42
CA SER A 45 -17.43 6.66 6.57
C SER A 45 -18.27 5.53 7.18
N LEU A 46 -17.62 4.61 7.90
CA LEU A 46 -18.24 3.48 8.61
C LEU A 46 -18.60 3.81 10.06
N LEU A 47 -18.49 5.08 10.48
CA LEU A 47 -18.69 5.51 11.85
C LEU A 47 -17.84 4.69 12.82
N GLY A 48 -16.55 4.48 12.53
CA GLY A 48 -15.63 3.80 13.44
C GLY A 48 -15.06 4.73 14.51
N THR A 49 -14.50 4.14 15.57
CA THR A 49 -13.91 4.87 16.70
C THR A 49 -12.43 5.20 16.49
N ASP A 50 -12.00 6.36 16.98
CA ASP A 50 -10.62 6.84 16.94
C ASP A 50 -9.74 6.30 18.09
N GLN A 51 -10.35 5.88 19.20
CA GLN A 51 -9.64 5.54 20.44
C GLN A 51 -8.71 4.33 20.30
N VAL A 52 -8.99 3.44 19.35
CA VAL A 52 -8.13 2.27 19.07
C VAL A 52 -6.80 2.66 18.42
N PHE A 53 -6.66 3.90 17.96
CA PHE A 53 -5.45 4.46 17.35
C PHE A 53 -4.69 5.39 18.30
N ALA A 54 -5.17 5.58 19.53
CA ALA A 54 -4.52 6.44 20.51
C ALA A 54 -3.06 5.97 20.76
N PRO A 55 -2.08 6.89 20.88
CA PRO A 55 -0.66 6.53 20.98
C PRO A 55 -0.36 5.45 22.02
N GLU A 56 -0.99 5.53 23.19
CA GLU A 56 -0.84 4.59 24.30
C GLU A 56 -1.26 3.15 23.96
N MET A 57 -2.10 2.95 22.95
CA MET A 57 -2.53 1.62 22.49
C MET A 57 -1.44 0.90 21.68
N HIS A 58 -0.43 1.64 21.23
CA HIS A 58 0.65 1.13 20.39
C HIS A 58 2.00 1.25 21.08
N GLU A 59 2.30 2.37 21.72
CA GLU A 59 3.51 2.58 22.50
C GLU A 59 3.15 3.12 23.90
N PRO A 60 3.52 2.44 25.00
CA PRO A 60 4.48 1.34 25.08
C PRO A 60 3.89 -0.09 24.93
N LEU A 61 2.60 -0.26 24.65
CA LEU A 61 1.96 -1.59 24.72
C LEU A 61 2.49 -2.62 23.71
N ARG A 62 2.78 -2.20 22.47
CA ARG A 62 3.31 -3.06 21.40
C ARG A 62 4.09 -2.22 20.38
N SER A 63 5.29 -1.78 20.79
CA SER A 63 6.13 -0.78 20.11
C SER A 63 6.83 -1.26 18.83
N HIS A 64 6.07 -1.79 17.86
CA HIS A 64 6.57 -1.94 16.49
C HIS A 64 6.63 -0.56 15.82
N PRO A 65 7.79 -0.07 15.33
CA PRO A 65 7.93 1.31 14.82
C PRO A 65 6.94 1.64 13.70
N GLY A 66 6.78 0.74 12.73
CA GLY A 66 5.81 0.92 11.66
C GLY A 66 4.36 1.01 12.15
N GLN A 67 4.01 0.22 13.18
CA GLN A 67 2.68 0.24 13.79
C GLN A 67 2.41 1.58 14.47
N VAL A 68 3.39 2.08 15.23
CA VAL A 68 3.30 3.39 15.90
C VAL A 68 3.14 4.51 14.87
N ALA A 69 3.93 4.48 13.79
CA ALA A 69 3.85 5.48 12.72
C ALA A 69 2.47 5.50 12.02
N SER A 70 1.94 4.32 11.66
CA SER A 70 0.61 4.22 11.02
C SER A 70 -0.51 4.67 11.96
N ALA A 71 -0.47 4.24 13.23
CA ALA A 71 -1.44 4.67 14.24
C ALA A 71 -1.42 6.19 14.45
N ALA A 72 -0.22 6.78 14.58
CA ALA A 72 -0.05 8.22 14.73
C ALA A 72 -0.63 9.00 13.54
N ASN A 73 -0.40 8.52 12.31
CA ASN A 73 -0.98 9.11 11.10
C ASN A 73 -2.51 9.05 11.14
N ILE A 74 -3.09 7.86 11.36
CA ILE A 74 -4.55 7.66 11.38
C ILE A 74 -5.19 8.50 12.48
N PHE A 75 -4.61 8.52 13.68
CA PHE A 75 -5.13 9.30 14.81
C PHE A 75 -5.08 10.81 14.54
N ALA A 76 -4.00 11.31 13.95
CA ALA A 76 -3.89 12.71 13.53
C ALA A 76 -4.93 13.07 12.47
N LEU A 77 -5.15 12.19 11.49
CA LEU A 77 -6.14 12.37 10.43
C LEU A 77 -7.59 12.42 10.96
N LEU A 78 -7.91 11.70 12.02
CA LEU A 78 -9.27 11.65 12.60
C LEU A 78 -9.57 12.78 13.59
N LYS A 79 -8.58 13.62 13.91
CA LYS A 79 -8.70 14.66 14.94
C LYS A 79 -9.84 15.64 14.62
N ASN A 80 -10.66 15.93 15.62
CA ASN A 80 -11.82 16.84 15.55
C ASN A 80 -12.88 16.42 14.53
N SER A 81 -13.05 15.12 14.29
CA SER A 81 -14.10 14.59 13.42
C SER A 81 -15.51 14.71 14.02
N PRO A 82 -16.44 15.41 13.34
CA PRO A 82 -17.87 15.36 13.69
C PRO A 82 -18.48 13.97 13.54
N LEU A 83 -18.06 13.18 12.53
CA LEU A 83 -18.53 11.81 12.33
C LEU A 83 -18.12 10.88 13.46
N VAL A 84 -16.87 10.96 13.94
CA VAL A 84 -16.43 10.19 15.11
C VAL A 84 -17.14 10.65 16.37
N ALA A 85 -17.35 11.96 16.54
CA ALA A 85 -18.05 12.50 17.70
C ALA A 85 -19.53 12.08 17.76
N SER A 86 -20.19 11.89 16.61
CA SER A 86 -21.64 11.65 16.52
C SER A 86 -22.13 10.35 17.15
N HIS A 87 -21.21 9.41 17.41
CA HIS A 87 -21.51 8.10 17.98
C HIS A 87 -20.57 7.74 19.13
N ARG A 88 -19.92 8.74 19.74
CA ARG A 88 -18.99 8.52 20.86
C ARG A 88 -19.70 7.98 22.10
N THR A 89 -20.97 8.33 22.28
CA THR A 89 -21.85 7.79 23.31
C THR A 89 -22.96 6.98 22.66
N ASP A 90 -23.50 6.00 23.39
CA ASP A 90 -24.66 5.19 22.97
C ASP A 90 -24.45 4.37 21.69
N ASP A 91 -23.19 4.07 21.34
CA ASP A 91 -22.87 3.10 20.30
C ASP A 91 -23.09 1.68 20.80
N THR A 92 -24.00 0.96 20.16
CA THR A 92 -24.31 -0.43 20.51
C THR A 92 -23.21 -1.43 20.14
N ARG A 93 -22.22 -1.01 19.31
CA ARG A 93 -21.10 -1.87 18.91
C ARG A 93 -20.10 -1.98 20.05
N VAL A 94 -19.70 -3.20 20.36
CA VAL A 94 -18.62 -3.46 21.34
C VAL A 94 -17.26 -3.10 20.78
N GLN A 95 -17.00 -3.46 19.52
CA GLN A 95 -15.73 -3.21 18.82
C GLN A 95 -15.96 -3.07 17.32
N ASP A 96 -15.15 -2.23 16.69
CA ASP A 96 -15.05 -2.22 15.23
C ASP A 96 -14.39 -3.49 14.69
N ALA A 97 -14.71 -3.78 13.43
CA ALA A 97 -14.14 -4.89 12.70
C ALA A 97 -12.64 -4.73 12.47
N TYR A 98 -11.96 -5.85 12.26
CA TYR A 98 -10.50 -5.88 12.14
C TYR A 98 -9.97 -5.06 10.96
N SER A 99 -10.72 -4.97 9.85
CA SER A 99 -10.28 -4.16 8.70
C SER A 99 -10.13 -2.67 9.02
N LEU A 100 -10.85 -2.18 10.05
CA LEU A 100 -10.68 -0.85 10.63
C LEU A 100 -9.66 -0.86 11.77
N ARG A 101 -9.92 -1.68 12.79
CA ARG A 101 -9.21 -1.63 14.07
C ARG A 101 -7.78 -2.16 14.03
N CYS A 102 -7.52 -3.13 13.15
CA CYS A 102 -6.19 -3.74 13.00
C CYS A 102 -5.35 -3.06 11.90
N ALA A 103 -5.82 -1.93 11.34
CA ALA A 103 -5.14 -1.27 10.22
C ALA A 103 -3.71 -0.82 10.57
N PRO A 104 -3.41 -0.23 11.75
CA PRO A 104 -2.04 0.12 12.11
C PRO A 104 -1.11 -1.09 12.22
N GLN A 105 -1.62 -2.23 12.69
CA GLN A 105 -0.85 -3.46 12.84
C GLN A 105 -0.45 -4.00 11.47
N VAL A 106 -1.36 -3.96 10.50
CA VAL A 106 -1.10 -4.43 9.13
C VAL A 106 -0.24 -3.44 8.34
N ALA A 107 -0.64 -2.17 8.25
CA ALA A 107 0.12 -1.14 7.55
C ALA A 107 1.49 -0.87 8.20
N GLY A 108 1.59 -1.06 9.52
CA GLY A 108 2.84 -1.00 10.25
C GLY A 108 3.79 -2.15 9.96
N ALA A 109 3.29 -3.38 9.85
CA ALA A 109 4.11 -4.51 9.43
C ALA A 109 4.71 -4.31 8.01
N VAL A 110 3.99 -3.65 7.11
CA VAL A 110 4.51 -3.26 5.79
C VAL A 110 5.68 -2.28 5.92
N ARG A 111 5.57 -1.26 6.80
CA ARG A 111 6.63 -0.28 7.08
C ARG A 111 7.87 -0.93 7.67
N ASP A 112 7.70 -1.84 8.62
CA ASP A 112 8.83 -2.58 9.20
C ASP A 112 9.51 -3.48 8.16
N THR A 113 8.73 -4.07 7.24
CA THR A 113 9.26 -4.83 6.10
C THR A 113 10.03 -3.93 5.13
N LEU A 114 9.54 -2.71 4.86
CA LEU A 114 10.24 -1.70 4.07
C LEU A 114 11.55 -1.28 4.72
N ALA A 115 11.58 -1.09 6.04
CA ALA A 115 12.81 -0.77 6.76
C ALA A 115 13.86 -1.88 6.61
N HIS A 116 13.44 -3.15 6.69
CA HIS A 116 14.34 -4.27 6.39
C HIS A 116 14.83 -4.27 4.93
N ALA A 117 13.94 -4.04 3.97
CA ALA A 117 14.28 -3.97 2.55
C ALA A 117 15.25 -2.82 2.25
N MET A 118 15.07 -1.66 2.89
CA MET A 118 15.97 -0.52 2.79
C MET A 118 17.38 -0.86 3.31
N ASN A 119 17.48 -1.55 4.45
CA ASN A 119 18.76 -1.99 4.98
C ASN A 119 19.51 -2.92 4.01
N VAL A 120 18.79 -3.81 3.31
CA VAL A 120 19.39 -4.68 2.28
C VAL A 120 19.81 -3.85 1.06
N ALA A 121 18.95 -2.96 0.57
CA ALA A 121 19.25 -2.11 -0.58
C ALA A 121 20.47 -1.21 -0.35
N GLN A 122 20.62 -0.64 0.86
CA GLN A 122 21.77 0.18 1.24
C GLN A 122 23.09 -0.60 1.23
N ARG A 123 23.06 -1.86 1.68
CA ARG A 123 24.25 -2.74 1.65
C ARG A 123 24.61 -3.11 0.22
N GLU A 124 23.61 -3.44 -0.60
CA GLU A 124 23.81 -3.82 -1.99
C GLU A 124 24.37 -2.65 -2.82
N LEU A 125 23.86 -1.43 -2.61
CA LEU A 125 24.36 -0.20 -3.25
C LEU A 125 25.85 0.06 -2.99
N ALA A 126 26.36 -0.33 -1.83
CA ALA A 126 27.75 -0.15 -1.45
C ALA A 126 28.65 -1.33 -1.84
N ALA A 127 28.08 -2.41 -2.40
CA ALA A 127 28.79 -3.65 -2.64
C ALA A 127 29.53 -3.67 -3.99
N MET A 128 30.65 -4.40 -4.03
CA MET A 128 31.30 -4.82 -5.27
C MET A 128 30.68 -6.15 -5.71
N ILE A 129 29.69 -6.06 -6.58
CA ILE A 129 28.81 -7.17 -7.00
C ILE A 129 29.30 -7.93 -8.24
N ASP A 130 30.33 -7.43 -8.92
CA ASP A 130 30.93 -8.08 -10.09
C ASP A 130 31.95 -9.18 -9.72
N ASN A 131 32.25 -10.03 -10.69
CA ASN A 131 33.26 -11.08 -10.63
C ASN A 131 33.97 -11.25 -11.99
N PRO A 132 35.30 -11.47 -12.03
CA PRO A 132 36.23 -11.45 -10.90
C PRO A 132 36.51 -10.03 -10.40
N VAL A 133 36.88 -9.91 -9.13
CA VAL A 133 37.30 -8.62 -8.56
C VAL A 133 38.80 -8.43 -8.69
N VAL A 134 39.20 -7.18 -8.90
CA VAL A 134 40.58 -6.74 -8.76
C VAL A 134 40.73 -6.17 -7.35
N THR A 135 41.55 -6.78 -6.51
CA THR A 135 41.75 -6.35 -5.13
C THR A 135 42.58 -5.07 -5.07
N LYS A 136 42.63 -4.43 -3.89
CA LYS A 136 43.51 -3.27 -3.66
C LYS A 136 45.00 -3.57 -3.88
N THR A 137 45.41 -4.84 -3.80
CA THR A 137 46.79 -5.27 -4.07
C THR A 137 47.05 -5.58 -5.54
N GLY A 138 46.04 -5.45 -6.41
CA GLY A 138 46.12 -5.78 -7.83
C GLY A 138 45.90 -7.26 -8.15
N GLU A 139 45.59 -8.10 -7.15
CA GLU A 139 45.26 -9.51 -7.38
C GLU A 139 43.89 -9.64 -8.05
N ILE A 140 43.76 -10.61 -8.95
CA ILE A 140 42.48 -11.00 -9.53
C ILE A 140 41.93 -12.18 -8.71
N ARG A 141 40.74 -12.00 -8.13
CA ARG A 141 40.09 -13.01 -7.29
C ARG A 141 38.67 -13.31 -7.79
N SER A 142 38.34 -14.60 -7.87
CA SER A 142 36.96 -15.05 -8.13
C SER A 142 36.14 -15.07 -6.85
N ASN A 143 34.84 -14.73 -6.93
CA ASN A 143 33.86 -14.71 -5.86
C ASN A 143 32.44 -14.96 -6.42
N GLY A 144 31.40 -14.88 -5.56
CA GLY A 144 29.99 -15.05 -5.93
C GLY A 144 29.09 -13.85 -5.60
N ASN A 145 29.63 -12.63 -5.52
CA ASN A 145 28.90 -11.44 -5.10
C ASN A 145 27.78 -11.02 -6.07
N PHE A 146 27.78 -11.53 -7.30
CA PHE A 146 26.71 -11.34 -8.28
C PHE A 146 25.43 -12.11 -7.93
N HIS A 147 25.48 -13.03 -6.96
CA HIS A 147 24.32 -13.83 -6.57
C HIS A 147 23.33 -13.03 -5.71
N GLY A 148 22.28 -12.50 -6.34
CA GLY A 148 21.31 -11.59 -5.70
C GLY A 148 20.30 -12.19 -4.71
N ALA A 149 20.65 -13.23 -3.95
CA ALA A 149 19.75 -13.83 -2.94
C ALA A 149 19.24 -12.81 -1.90
N PRO A 150 20.09 -11.93 -1.32
CA PRO A 150 19.62 -10.94 -0.34
C PRO A 150 18.55 -10.02 -0.92
N VAL A 151 18.75 -9.54 -2.15
CA VAL A 151 17.81 -8.66 -2.87
C VAL A 151 16.54 -9.42 -3.24
N GLY A 152 16.65 -10.65 -3.74
CA GLY A 152 15.52 -11.50 -4.09
C GLY A 152 14.56 -11.73 -2.92
N TYR A 153 15.09 -11.98 -1.72
CA TYR A 153 14.27 -12.23 -0.53
C TYR A 153 13.44 -11.01 -0.13
N VAL A 154 14.05 -9.82 -0.06
CA VAL A 154 13.31 -8.62 0.33
C VAL A 154 12.29 -8.18 -0.72
N LEU A 155 12.55 -8.43 -2.01
CA LEU A 155 11.56 -8.23 -3.06
C LEU A 155 10.33 -9.11 -2.85
N ASP A 156 10.53 -10.38 -2.44
CA ASP A 156 9.42 -11.29 -2.14
C ASP A 156 8.69 -10.93 -0.84
N PHE A 157 9.42 -10.51 0.20
CA PHE A 157 8.81 -10.03 1.44
C PHE A 157 7.91 -8.81 1.18
N LEU A 158 8.36 -7.86 0.35
CA LEU A 158 7.55 -6.73 -0.05
C LEU A 158 6.33 -7.14 -0.88
N ALA A 159 6.42 -8.18 -1.72
CA ALA A 159 5.29 -8.66 -2.51
C ALA A 159 4.19 -9.25 -1.60
N ILE A 160 4.60 -10.00 -0.56
CA ILE A 160 3.71 -10.52 0.48
C ILE A 160 3.04 -9.37 1.24
N ALA A 161 3.82 -8.42 1.74
CA ALA A 161 3.32 -7.28 2.51
C ALA A 161 2.35 -6.39 1.69
N THR A 162 2.68 -6.16 0.40
CA THR A 162 1.83 -5.42 -0.55
C THR A 162 0.48 -6.10 -0.77
N CYS A 163 0.47 -7.43 -0.86
CA CYS A 163 -0.75 -8.22 -1.01
C CYS A 163 -1.65 -8.09 0.23
N ASP A 164 -1.10 -8.19 1.43
CA ASP A 164 -1.88 -8.10 2.68
C ASP A 164 -2.48 -6.70 2.87
N LEU A 165 -1.71 -5.64 2.59
CA LEU A 165 -2.20 -4.26 2.63
C LEU A 165 -3.36 -4.01 1.66
N GLY A 166 -3.26 -4.56 0.44
CA GLY A 166 -4.35 -4.50 -0.53
C GLY A 166 -5.58 -5.29 -0.08
N SER A 167 -5.39 -6.44 0.54
CA SER A 167 -6.47 -7.28 1.07
C SER A 167 -7.26 -6.57 2.16
N ILE A 168 -6.59 -5.97 3.16
CA ILE A 168 -7.29 -5.25 4.24
C ILE A 168 -8.02 -3.99 3.73
N SER A 169 -7.45 -3.30 2.73
CA SER A 169 -8.08 -2.16 2.05
C SER A 169 -9.39 -2.56 1.37
N GLU A 170 -9.37 -3.63 0.58
CA GLU A 170 -10.57 -4.13 -0.10
C GLU A 170 -11.66 -4.58 0.89
N ARG A 171 -11.28 -5.15 2.05
CA ARG A 171 -12.25 -5.47 3.12
C ARG A 171 -12.93 -4.24 3.73
N ARG A 172 -12.32 -3.06 3.68
CA ARG A 172 -12.98 -1.80 4.09
C ARG A 172 -13.96 -1.31 3.01
N THR A 173 -13.59 -1.41 1.73
CA THR A 173 -14.54 -1.18 0.62
C THR A 173 -15.77 -2.08 0.75
N ASP A 174 -15.56 -3.39 0.87
CA ASP A 174 -16.64 -4.39 1.01
C ASP A 174 -17.62 -4.02 2.13
N ARG A 175 -17.09 -3.56 3.28
CA ARG A 175 -17.90 -3.16 4.42
C ARG A 175 -18.71 -1.88 4.17
N MET A 176 -18.19 -0.92 3.41
CA MET A 176 -18.92 0.30 3.02
C MET A 176 -20.07 0.00 2.05
N LEU A 177 -19.92 -1.01 1.20
CA LEU A 177 -20.90 -1.37 0.18
C LEU A 177 -22.02 -2.28 0.71
N ASP A 178 -21.83 -2.94 1.85
CA ASP A 178 -22.83 -3.81 2.45
C ASP A 178 -23.74 -3.04 3.42
N SER A 179 -25.02 -2.88 3.07
CA SER A 179 -26.02 -2.17 3.89
C SER A 179 -26.19 -2.72 5.30
N ASN A 180 -25.85 -4.00 5.55
CA ASN A 180 -25.94 -4.61 6.87
C ASN A 180 -24.72 -4.32 7.75
N ARG A 181 -23.61 -3.86 7.16
CA ARG A 181 -22.34 -3.64 7.86
C ARG A 181 -21.83 -2.19 7.77
N SER A 182 -22.50 -1.36 6.97
CA SER A 182 -22.10 0.01 6.63
C SER A 182 -22.70 1.09 7.54
N MET A 183 -23.39 0.70 8.62
CA MET A 183 -24.02 1.63 9.56
C MET A 183 -25.06 2.54 8.89
N GLY A 184 -25.95 1.99 8.07
CA GLY A 184 -27.08 2.72 7.48
C GLY A 184 -26.77 3.43 6.15
N LEU A 185 -25.64 3.12 5.49
CA LEU A 185 -25.39 3.56 4.12
C LEU A 185 -26.25 2.74 3.13
N PRO A 186 -26.68 3.34 2.00
CA PRO A 186 -27.42 2.60 0.98
C PRO A 186 -26.55 1.48 0.38
N ALA A 187 -27.19 0.38 -0.03
CA ALA A 187 -26.50 -0.74 -0.65
C ALA A 187 -25.65 -0.29 -1.83
N PHE A 188 -24.39 -0.76 -1.87
CA PHE A 188 -23.38 -0.41 -2.87
C PHE A 188 -23.10 1.09 -3.03
N LEU A 189 -23.53 1.92 -2.07
CA LEU A 189 -23.53 3.37 -2.18
C LEU A 189 -24.27 3.87 -3.43
N ALA A 190 -25.28 3.11 -3.88
CA ALA A 190 -26.15 3.48 -4.99
C ALA A 190 -26.97 4.73 -4.63
N PHE A 191 -27.23 5.59 -5.62
CA PHE A 191 -28.08 6.77 -5.42
C PHE A 191 -29.55 6.37 -5.33
N ASN A 192 -30.03 5.54 -6.27
CA ASN A 192 -31.35 4.91 -6.22
C ASN A 192 -31.21 3.37 -6.27
N ALA A 193 -31.09 2.74 -5.09
CA ALA A 193 -30.88 1.30 -4.97
C ALA A 193 -32.01 0.49 -5.66
N GLY A 194 -31.62 -0.51 -6.45
CA GLY A 194 -32.54 -1.33 -7.26
C GLY A 194 -32.66 -0.87 -8.71
N VAL A 195 -32.26 0.37 -9.01
CA VAL A 195 -32.09 0.90 -10.37
C VAL A 195 -30.62 1.15 -10.67
N ASP A 196 -29.92 1.81 -9.75
CA ASP A 196 -28.48 2.05 -9.79
C ASP A 196 -27.71 0.93 -9.07
N SER A 197 -26.58 0.52 -9.64
CA SER A 197 -25.63 -0.43 -9.05
C SER A 197 -24.56 0.24 -8.21
N GLY A 198 -24.41 1.56 -8.29
CA GLY A 198 -23.44 2.32 -7.51
C GLY A 198 -22.01 1.83 -7.75
N LEU A 199 -21.32 1.44 -6.68
CA LEU A 199 -19.93 1.00 -6.72
C LEU A 199 -19.74 -0.53 -6.73
N MET A 200 -20.80 -1.31 -6.97
CA MET A 200 -20.75 -2.78 -7.02
C MET A 200 -19.61 -3.30 -7.93
N ILE A 201 -19.50 -2.78 -9.15
CA ILE A 201 -18.49 -3.26 -10.12
C ILE A 201 -17.07 -2.72 -9.82
N ALA A 202 -16.95 -1.58 -9.13
CA ALA A 202 -15.65 -1.13 -8.63
C ALA A 202 -15.09 -2.14 -7.61
N GLN A 203 -15.96 -2.70 -6.74
CA GLN A 203 -15.54 -3.75 -5.82
C GLN A 203 -15.05 -5.00 -6.56
N TYR A 204 -15.71 -5.42 -7.65
CA TYR A 204 -15.27 -6.59 -8.41
C TYR A 204 -13.87 -6.39 -8.99
N THR A 205 -13.62 -5.19 -9.50
CA THR A 205 -12.30 -4.77 -10.00
C THR A 205 -11.26 -4.84 -8.87
N GLN A 206 -11.59 -4.30 -7.69
CA GLN A 206 -10.72 -4.31 -6.52
C GLN A 206 -10.42 -5.74 -6.04
N ALA A 207 -11.44 -6.58 -5.91
CA ALA A 207 -11.34 -7.96 -5.47
C ALA A 207 -10.52 -8.83 -6.45
N SER A 208 -10.66 -8.60 -7.76
CA SER A 208 -9.84 -9.25 -8.79
C SER A 208 -8.35 -8.94 -8.61
N MET A 209 -7.99 -7.67 -8.42
CA MET A 209 -6.60 -7.26 -8.18
C MET A 209 -6.03 -7.84 -6.87
N VAL A 210 -6.82 -7.92 -5.80
CA VAL A 210 -6.40 -8.59 -4.56
C VAL A 210 -6.15 -10.08 -4.82
N SER A 211 -7.02 -10.75 -5.58
CA SER A 211 -6.83 -12.16 -5.94
C SER A 211 -5.57 -12.40 -6.77
N GLU A 212 -5.29 -11.52 -7.74
CA GLU A 212 -4.06 -11.56 -8.53
C GLU A 212 -2.82 -11.35 -7.64
N ASN A 213 -2.86 -10.38 -6.72
CA ASN A 213 -1.77 -10.13 -5.78
C ASN A 213 -1.45 -11.36 -4.91
N LYS A 214 -2.44 -12.20 -4.57
CA LYS A 214 -2.19 -13.47 -3.85
C LYS A 214 -1.40 -14.49 -4.67
N ARG A 215 -1.40 -14.39 -6.01
CA ARG A 215 -0.53 -15.19 -6.89
C ARG A 215 0.85 -14.54 -7.03
N LEU A 216 0.90 -13.22 -7.18
CA LEU A 216 2.15 -12.45 -7.22
C LEU A 216 2.93 -12.49 -5.90
N ALA A 217 2.27 -12.79 -4.77
CA ALA A 217 2.90 -12.95 -3.47
C ALA A 217 3.61 -14.30 -3.29
N VAL A 218 3.39 -15.29 -4.16
CA VAL A 218 4.15 -16.56 -4.12
C VAL A 218 5.63 -16.24 -4.37
N PRO A 219 6.56 -16.61 -3.48
CA PRO A 219 7.97 -16.26 -3.63
C PRO A 219 8.57 -16.83 -4.92
N ALA A 220 9.30 -16.00 -5.66
CA ALA A 220 10.12 -16.46 -6.78
C ALA A 220 11.51 -16.88 -6.30
N SER A 221 12.00 -16.30 -5.20
CA SER A 221 13.34 -16.51 -4.66
C SER A 221 13.58 -17.89 -4.05
N VAL A 222 12.54 -18.73 -3.96
CA VAL A 222 12.63 -20.13 -3.52
C VAL A 222 12.88 -21.09 -4.69
N ASP A 223 12.76 -20.60 -5.93
CA ASP A 223 12.98 -21.37 -7.14
C ASP A 223 14.42 -21.21 -7.63
N SER A 224 14.92 -22.22 -8.34
CA SER A 224 16.23 -22.25 -8.99
C SER A 224 16.28 -23.39 -10.00
N ILE A 225 16.76 -23.11 -11.21
CA ILE A 225 16.97 -24.12 -12.25
C ILE A 225 18.42 -24.06 -12.71
N PRO A 226 19.19 -25.17 -12.62
CA PRO A 226 20.56 -25.21 -13.08
C PRO A 226 20.69 -24.85 -14.56
N SER A 227 21.64 -23.98 -14.87
CA SER A 227 21.97 -23.55 -16.24
C SER A 227 23.44 -23.79 -16.55
N SER A 228 23.83 -23.50 -17.79
CA SER A 228 25.24 -23.41 -18.19
C SER A 228 26.03 -24.70 -17.89
N ALA A 229 25.45 -25.85 -18.24
CA ALA A 229 26.03 -27.18 -18.00
C ALA A 229 26.39 -27.45 -16.52
N MET A 230 25.50 -27.04 -15.60
CA MET A 230 25.65 -27.14 -14.14
C MET A 230 26.68 -26.18 -13.52
N GLN A 231 27.23 -25.24 -14.29
CA GLN A 231 28.12 -24.23 -13.73
C GLN A 231 27.37 -23.20 -12.88
N GLU A 232 26.13 -22.89 -13.26
CA GLU A 232 25.18 -22.08 -12.50
C GLU A 232 24.11 -23.02 -11.94
N ASP A 233 24.50 -23.83 -10.96
CA ASP A 233 23.64 -24.85 -10.35
C ASP A 233 22.64 -24.30 -9.32
N HIS A 234 22.83 -23.06 -8.87
CA HIS A 234 21.92 -22.34 -7.98
C HIS A 234 21.84 -20.85 -8.34
N VAL A 235 20.62 -20.30 -8.42
CA VAL A 235 20.36 -18.88 -8.72
C VAL A 235 19.32 -18.27 -7.78
N SER A 236 19.24 -16.94 -7.73
CA SER A 236 18.39 -16.21 -6.77
C SER A 236 16.95 -15.94 -7.24
N MET A 237 16.70 -16.01 -8.55
CA MET A 237 15.45 -15.57 -9.18
C MET A 237 15.00 -14.13 -8.80
N GLY A 238 15.91 -13.29 -8.32
CA GLY A 238 15.58 -11.95 -7.80
C GLY A 238 14.94 -11.01 -8.83
N TRP A 239 15.28 -11.15 -10.12
CA TRP A 239 14.63 -10.40 -11.20
C TRP A 239 13.13 -10.76 -11.35
N ASN A 240 12.78 -12.02 -11.14
CA ASN A 240 11.38 -12.47 -11.21
C ASN A 240 10.60 -11.96 -9.98
N ALA A 241 11.23 -11.96 -8.80
CA ALA A 241 10.69 -11.34 -7.60
C ALA A 241 10.43 -9.83 -7.80
N ALA A 242 11.35 -9.13 -8.45
CA ALA A 242 11.18 -7.72 -8.82
C ALA A 242 9.97 -7.52 -9.73
N ARG A 243 9.89 -8.25 -10.85
CA ARG A 243 8.81 -8.07 -11.83
C ARG A 243 7.42 -8.28 -11.23
N LYS A 244 7.23 -9.31 -10.41
CA LYS A 244 5.93 -9.56 -9.76
C LYS A 244 5.60 -8.51 -8.70
N LEU A 245 6.59 -8.04 -7.92
CA LEU A 245 6.38 -6.95 -6.96
C LEU A 245 5.92 -5.66 -7.66
N ARG A 246 6.54 -5.28 -8.79
CA ARG A 246 6.15 -4.08 -9.53
C ARG A 246 4.69 -4.11 -10.00
N LEU A 247 4.20 -5.28 -10.41
CA LEU A 247 2.79 -5.48 -10.74
C LEU A 247 1.90 -5.37 -9.49
N ALA A 248 2.30 -6.00 -8.39
CA ALA A 248 1.55 -5.95 -7.13
C ALA A 248 1.40 -4.52 -6.58
N ILE A 249 2.44 -3.69 -6.70
CA ILE A 249 2.42 -2.26 -6.32
C ILE A 249 1.43 -1.47 -7.17
N ASN A 250 1.38 -1.72 -8.49
CA ASN A 250 0.41 -1.07 -9.38
C ASN A 250 -1.04 -1.44 -9.01
N ASN A 251 -1.27 -2.71 -8.68
CA ASN A 251 -2.54 -3.19 -8.18
C ASN A 251 -2.90 -2.54 -6.84
N LEU A 252 -1.97 -2.48 -5.87
CA LEU A 252 -2.19 -1.83 -4.58
C LEU A 252 -2.63 -0.37 -4.74
N ARG A 253 -1.98 0.38 -5.62
CA ARG A 253 -2.36 1.79 -5.88
C ARG A 253 -3.80 1.92 -6.36
N ARG A 254 -4.23 1.05 -7.28
CA ARG A 254 -5.62 1.03 -7.78
C ARG A 254 -6.60 0.57 -6.71
N ILE A 255 -6.20 -0.40 -5.89
CA ILE A 255 -6.99 -0.87 -4.74
C ILE A 255 -7.25 0.30 -3.77
N LEU A 256 -6.21 1.05 -3.39
CA LEU A 256 -6.35 2.20 -2.50
C LEU A 256 -7.17 3.33 -3.13
N ALA A 257 -7.01 3.59 -4.43
CA ALA A 257 -7.81 4.58 -5.15
C ALA A 257 -9.31 4.25 -5.13
N ILE A 258 -9.68 2.98 -5.30
CA ILE A 258 -11.07 2.51 -5.21
C ILE A 258 -11.61 2.66 -3.78
N GLU A 259 -10.82 2.32 -2.77
CA GLU A 259 -11.20 2.53 -1.37
C GLU A 259 -11.48 4.02 -1.09
N ILE A 260 -10.59 4.92 -1.52
CA ILE A 260 -10.73 6.37 -1.33
C ILE A 260 -11.97 6.90 -2.06
N LEU A 261 -12.21 6.48 -3.30
CA LEU A 261 -13.42 6.84 -4.05
C LEU A 261 -14.69 6.40 -3.28
N THR A 262 -14.66 5.17 -2.76
CA THR A 262 -15.77 4.58 -1.99
C THR A 262 -16.01 5.35 -0.70
N ALA A 263 -14.96 5.61 0.08
CA ALA A 263 -15.07 6.31 1.36
C ALA A 263 -15.50 7.77 1.18
N THR A 264 -14.99 8.46 0.16
CA THR A 264 -15.43 9.82 -0.20
C THR A 264 -16.92 9.85 -0.53
N ARG A 265 -17.40 8.87 -1.32
CA ARG A 265 -18.82 8.73 -1.66
C ARG A 265 -19.66 8.41 -0.42
N ALA A 266 -19.19 7.54 0.46
CA ALA A 266 -19.87 7.20 1.70
C ALA A 266 -19.99 8.40 2.65
N ILE A 267 -18.94 9.23 2.77
CA ILE A 267 -18.97 10.47 3.54
C ILE A 267 -20.04 11.44 3.01
N ASP A 268 -20.25 11.53 1.69
CA ASP A 268 -21.34 12.37 1.15
C ASP A 268 -22.73 11.90 1.60
N PHE A 269 -22.94 10.59 1.73
CA PHE A 269 -24.19 10.03 2.26
C PHE A 269 -24.37 10.24 3.77
N ARG A 270 -23.35 10.72 4.49
CA ARG A 270 -23.45 11.06 5.92
C ARG A 270 -23.91 12.50 6.17
N ALA A 271 -24.14 13.30 5.13
CA ALA A 271 -24.61 14.67 5.29
C ALA A 271 -25.88 14.74 6.19
N PRO A 272 -26.00 15.76 7.05
CA PRO A 272 -25.16 16.96 7.14
C PRO A 272 -23.88 16.80 7.97
N LEU A 273 -23.60 15.63 8.54
CA LEU A 273 -22.33 15.38 9.23
C LEU A 273 -21.16 15.37 8.23
N THR A 274 -19.99 15.78 8.72
CA THR A 274 -18.76 15.86 7.94
C THR A 274 -17.63 15.10 8.60
N ALA A 275 -16.65 14.70 7.79
CA ALA A 275 -15.39 14.14 8.22
C ALA A 275 -14.53 15.17 8.97
N SER A 276 -13.39 14.75 9.50
CA SER A 276 -12.39 15.63 10.09
C SER A 276 -11.93 16.72 9.11
N PRO A 277 -11.40 17.86 9.59
CA PRO A 277 -10.90 18.90 8.69
C PRO A 277 -9.81 18.41 7.72
N ALA A 278 -8.92 17.52 8.17
CA ALA A 278 -7.88 16.94 7.32
C ALA A 278 -8.47 16.08 6.20
N LEU A 279 -9.46 15.25 6.53
CA LEU A 279 -10.08 14.33 5.59
C LEU A 279 -11.09 15.02 4.67
N MET A 280 -11.69 16.14 5.10
CA MET A 280 -12.47 17.00 4.22
C MET A 280 -11.62 17.70 3.15
N ASN A 281 -10.35 18.02 3.43
CA ASN A 281 -9.42 18.49 2.40
C ASN A 281 -9.12 17.39 1.36
N VAL A 282 -8.91 16.15 1.81
CA VAL A 282 -8.72 14.98 0.91
C VAL A 282 -9.98 14.75 0.08
N HIS A 283 -11.15 14.75 0.70
CA HIS A 283 -12.46 14.63 0.06
C HIS A 283 -12.65 15.69 -1.03
N ALA A 284 -12.26 16.94 -0.75
CA ALA A 284 -12.32 18.03 -1.72
C ALA A 284 -11.43 17.79 -2.96
N GLU A 285 -10.22 17.24 -2.80
CA GLU A 285 -9.36 16.89 -3.94
C GLU A 285 -10.02 15.82 -4.84
N VAL A 286 -10.67 14.82 -4.24
CA VAL A 286 -11.44 13.81 -5.01
C VAL A 286 -12.64 14.46 -5.71
N ARG A 287 -13.35 15.37 -5.04
CA ARG A 287 -14.56 16.03 -5.57
C ARG A 287 -14.28 17.04 -6.68
N LYS A 288 -13.05 17.56 -6.81
CA LYS A 288 -12.62 18.33 -7.99
C LYS A 288 -12.64 17.49 -9.27
N LEU A 289 -12.50 16.17 -9.15
CA LEU A 289 -12.39 15.25 -10.28
C LEU A 289 -13.64 14.41 -10.49
N VAL A 290 -14.31 14.02 -9.39
CA VAL A 290 -15.45 13.11 -9.40
C VAL A 290 -16.66 13.79 -8.78
N GLY A 291 -17.80 13.77 -9.49
CA GLY A 291 -19.04 14.38 -9.03
C GLY A 291 -19.59 13.78 -7.73
N ARG A 292 -20.58 14.45 -7.14
CA ARG A 292 -21.32 13.95 -5.96
C ARG A 292 -22.11 12.67 -6.31
N PRO A 293 -22.54 11.87 -5.30
CA PRO A 293 -23.39 10.71 -5.56
C PRO A 293 -24.61 11.08 -6.41
N GLY A 294 -24.84 10.30 -7.46
CA GLY A 294 -25.93 10.44 -8.41
C GLY A 294 -26.15 9.11 -9.16
N PRO A 295 -27.01 9.12 -10.21
CA PRO A 295 -27.27 7.95 -11.04
C PRO A 295 -26.00 7.32 -11.62
N ASP A 296 -26.09 6.05 -12.01
CA ASP A 296 -24.95 5.31 -12.56
C ASP A 296 -24.30 6.02 -13.76
N LYS A 297 -22.96 5.97 -13.79
CA LYS A 297 -22.09 6.52 -14.83
C LYS A 297 -21.01 5.50 -15.19
N LEU A 298 -20.24 5.80 -16.23
CA LEU A 298 -19.07 4.99 -16.57
C LEU A 298 -18.00 5.07 -15.47
N LEU A 299 -18.03 4.09 -14.56
CA LEU A 299 -17.21 4.07 -13.35
C LEU A 299 -15.70 3.95 -13.63
N ALA A 300 -15.33 3.38 -14.78
CA ALA A 300 -13.94 3.25 -15.20
C ALA A 300 -13.22 4.60 -15.28
N ASP A 301 -13.91 5.66 -15.75
CA ASP A 301 -13.32 6.99 -15.89
C ASP A 301 -13.11 7.65 -14.52
N GLU A 302 -14.09 7.55 -13.61
CA GLU A 302 -13.97 8.06 -12.24
C GLU A 302 -12.86 7.33 -11.48
N MET A 303 -12.79 5.99 -11.57
CA MET A 303 -11.70 5.22 -10.98
C MET A 303 -10.35 5.63 -11.56
N LYS A 304 -10.26 5.93 -12.85
CA LYS A 304 -9.00 6.36 -13.47
C LYS A 304 -8.54 7.73 -12.98
N LEU A 305 -9.47 8.67 -12.78
CA LEU A 305 -9.17 9.98 -12.23
C LEU A 305 -8.62 9.88 -10.80
N VAL A 306 -9.24 9.06 -9.95
CA VAL A 306 -8.77 8.85 -8.58
C VAL A 306 -7.45 8.05 -8.56
N GLU A 307 -7.23 7.10 -9.47
CA GLU A 307 -5.94 6.42 -9.65
C GLU A 307 -4.82 7.43 -9.97
N ASN A 308 -5.08 8.39 -10.86
CA ASN A 308 -4.11 9.43 -11.20
C ASN A 308 -3.85 10.37 -10.02
N LEU A 309 -4.89 10.71 -9.25
CA LEU A 309 -4.73 11.48 -8.01
C LEU A 309 -3.87 10.71 -6.99
N ALA A 310 -4.07 9.40 -6.86
CA ALA A 310 -3.29 8.50 -6.00
C ALA A 310 -1.84 8.30 -6.44
N LYS A 311 -1.48 8.62 -7.69
CA LYS A 311 -0.08 8.69 -8.15
C LYS A 311 0.61 10.00 -7.79
N SER A 312 -0.17 11.01 -7.41
CA SER A 312 0.35 12.31 -7.01
C SER A 312 0.41 12.41 -5.49
N LEU A 313 1.17 13.39 -4.99
CA LEU A 313 1.19 13.71 -3.57
C LEU A 313 0.02 14.64 -3.14
N SER A 314 -0.96 14.90 -4.00
CA SER A 314 -2.00 15.91 -3.75
C SER A 314 -2.86 15.59 -2.53
N MET A 315 -3.34 14.35 -2.38
CA MET A 315 -4.15 13.96 -1.21
C MET A 315 -3.35 14.02 0.09
N ARG A 316 -2.09 13.55 0.06
CA ARG A 316 -1.18 13.66 1.20
C ARG A 316 -0.97 15.12 1.60
N ARG A 317 -0.59 15.98 0.64
CA ARG A 317 -0.40 17.42 0.88
C ARG A 317 -1.66 18.09 1.43
N ALA A 318 -2.83 17.73 0.90
CA ALA A 318 -4.12 18.27 1.35
C ALA A 318 -4.40 17.93 2.82
N ALA A 319 -4.09 16.70 3.26
CA ALA A 319 -4.19 16.30 4.66
C ALA A 319 -3.13 16.99 5.54
N GLU A 320 -1.88 17.04 5.09
CA GLU A 320 -0.74 17.61 5.83
C GLU A 320 -0.88 19.11 6.10
N LEU A 321 -1.71 19.84 5.33
CA LEU A 321 -2.09 21.23 5.64
C LEU A 321 -2.77 21.37 7.01
N ILE A 322 -3.42 20.30 7.50
CA ILE A 322 -4.11 20.28 8.80
C ILE A 322 -3.32 19.48 9.83
N THR A 323 -2.79 18.32 9.46
CA THR A 323 -2.12 17.40 10.42
C THR A 323 -0.67 17.78 10.71
N GLY A 324 -0.04 18.60 9.86
CA GLY A 324 1.42 18.60 9.73
C GLY A 324 1.91 17.34 8.99
N PRO A 325 3.23 17.13 8.88
CA PRO A 325 3.81 16.01 8.15
C PRO A 325 3.32 14.65 8.66
N LEU A 326 2.94 13.76 7.74
CA LEU A 326 2.64 12.37 8.05
C LEU A 326 3.92 11.52 7.95
N ASN A 327 3.99 10.49 8.80
CA ASN A 327 5.11 9.52 8.86
C ASN A 327 5.12 8.59 7.65
#